data_AF-A0A3S3VKR6-F1
#
_entry.id   AF-A0A3S3VKR6-F1
#
_cell.length_a   1.000
_cell.length_b   1.000
_cell.length_c   1.000
_cell.angle_alpha   90.00
_cell.angle_beta   90.00
_cell.angle_gamma   90.00
#
_symmetry.space_group_name_H-M   'P 1'
#
loop_
_entity.id
_entity.type
_entity.pdbx_description
1 polymer ?
#
loop_
_entity_poly.entity_id
_entity_poly.type
_entity_poly.pdbx_seq_one_letter_code
_entity_poly.pdbx_strand_id
1 'polypeptide(L)'
;MKTTKTNNLRRAALAFALILAGSTISFAQCDKPVKLTSSVTNYINDKGEVERTKAEQTVIILSKTELTITPGDHMMNGNVTEYTCNWTTPFKDGKTIAKAVLTDGNNDLHVTITIEGKAGKVTLTFVAEEEAGKKIQVVADKFE
;
A
#
# COMPACT_ATOMS: atom_id res chain seq x y z
N MET A 1 -49.37 39.09 -17.08
CA MET A 1 -48.49 38.81 -15.91
C MET A 1 -47.66 37.56 -16.25
N LYS A 2 -46.41 37.72 -16.71
CA LYS A 2 -45.53 36.61 -17.12
C LYS A 2 -44.64 36.22 -15.93
N THR A 3 -44.81 34.99 -15.45
CA THR A 3 -44.09 34.45 -14.30
C THR A 3 -42.69 34.00 -14.74
N THR A 4 -41.69 34.84 -14.55
CA THR A 4 -40.27 34.51 -14.78
C THR A 4 -39.75 33.69 -13.59
N LYS A 5 -39.90 32.36 -13.61
CA LYS A 5 -39.46 31.53 -12.48
C LYS A 5 -38.95 30.14 -12.90
N THR A 6 -37.92 30.04 -13.74
CA THR A 6 -37.43 28.69 -14.12
C THR A 6 -35.96 28.51 -14.52
N ASN A 7 -35.07 29.50 -14.35
CA ASN A 7 -33.64 29.31 -14.71
C ASN A 7 -32.69 29.14 -13.52
N ASN A 8 -33.00 29.71 -12.35
CA ASN A 8 -32.07 29.68 -11.21
C ASN A 8 -32.09 28.35 -10.45
N LEU A 9 -33.24 27.67 -10.37
CA LEU A 9 -33.36 26.38 -9.67
C LEU A 9 -32.63 25.24 -10.40
N ARG A 10 -32.69 25.24 -11.75
CA ARG A 10 -31.97 24.28 -12.60
C ARG A 10 -30.46 24.48 -12.55
N ARG A 11 -30.00 25.74 -12.53
CA ARG A 11 -28.58 26.10 -12.37
C ARG A 11 -28.04 25.72 -10.98
N ALA A 12 -28.84 25.94 -9.93
CA ALA A 12 -28.49 25.53 -8.57
C ALA A 12 -28.40 24.00 -8.42
N ALA A 13 -29.33 23.25 -9.03
CA ALA A 13 -29.30 21.79 -9.01
C ALA A 13 -28.08 21.20 -9.77
N LEU A 14 -27.70 21.79 -10.90
CA LEU A 14 -26.49 21.41 -11.65
C LEU A 14 -25.20 21.71 -10.87
N ALA A 15 -25.15 22.84 -10.15
CA ALA A 15 -24.01 23.18 -9.30
C ALA A 15 -23.88 22.22 -8.10
N PHE A 16 -24.99 21.77 -7.52
CA PHE A 16 -24.99 20.82 -6.41
C PHE A 16 -24.58 19.40 -6.84
N ALA A 17 -24.96 18.98 -8.05
CA ALA A 17 -24.56 17.69 -8.62
C ALA A 17 -23.05 17.61 -8.92
N LEU A 18 -22.40 18.74 -9.25
CA LEU A 18 -20.96 18.78 -9.54
C LEU A 18 -20.09 18.64 -8.28
N ILE A 19 -20.57 19.09 -7.11
CA ILE A 19 -19.83 19.03 -5.83
C ILE A 19 -19.82 17.60 -5.26
N LEU A 20 -20.85 16.81 -5.54
CA LEU A 20 -20.96 15.42 -5.07
C LEU A 20 -20.05 14.44 -5.82
N ALA A 21 -19.50 14.82 -6.98
CA ALA A 21 -18.58 13.99 -7.76
C ALA A 21 -17.11 14.02 -7.26
N GLY A 22 -16.81 14.77 -6.19
CA GLY A 22 -15.43 15.12 -5.81
C GLY A 22 -14.77 14.33 -4.68
N SER A 23 -15.32 13.21 -4.19
CA SER A 23 -14.86 12.63 -2.90
C SER A 23 -14.12 11.29 -2.97
N THR A 24 -13.45 10.97 -4.08
CA THR A 24 -12.28 10.08 -4.00
C THR A 24 -11.04 10.94 -4.19
N ILE A 25 -10.41 11.35 -3.07
CA ILE A 25 -9.05 11.89 -3.12
C ILE A 25 -8.15 10.72 -3.49
N SER A 26 -8.09 10.39 -4.77
CA SER A 26 -7.13 9.43 -5.30
C SER A 26 -5.77 10.11 -5.26
N PHE A 27 -4.98 9.77 -4.24
CA PHE A 27 -3.60 10.21 -4.21
C PHE A 27 -2.85 9.52 -5.34
N ALA A 28 -2.09 10.30 -6.13
CA ALA A 28 -1.32 9.78 -7.25
C ALA A 28 -0.34 8.66 -6.86
N GLN A 29 0.03 8.54 -5.58
CA GLN A 29 0.85 7.44 -5.07
C GLN A 29 0.14 6.08 -5.12
N CYS A 30 -1.20 6.06 -5.07
CA CYS A 30 -1.97 4.81 -5.12
C CYS A 30 -2.05 4.25 -6.53
N ASP A 31 -1.80 5.08 -7.55
CA ASP A 31 -1.86 4.71 -8.97
C ASP A 31 -0.49 4.47 -9.59
N LYS A 32 0.59 4.82 -8.88
CA LYS A 32 1.97 4.64 -9.33
C LYS A 32 2.63 3.50 -8.56
N PRO A 33 3.61 2.80 -9.17
CA PRO A 33 4.49 1.94 -8.41
C PRO A 33 5.20 2.74 -7.32
N VAL A 34 5.20 2.21 -6.10
CA VAL A 34 5.94 2.77 -4.97
C VAL A 34 7.18 1.93 -4.71
N LYS A 35 8.25 2.58 -4.29
CA LYS A 35 9.52 1.95 -3.92
C LYS A 35 9.82 2.23 -2.46
N LEU A 36 9.99 1.16 -1.68
CA LEU A 36 10.48 1.19 -0.32
C LEU A 36 11.89 0.62 -0.27
N THR A 37 12.81 1.33 0.38
CA THR A 37 14.14 0.78 0.70
C THR A 37 14.34 0.75 2.20
N SER A 38 14.95 -0.32 2.70
CA SER A 38 15.31 -0.47 4.10
C SER A 38 16.70 -1.11 4.22
N SER A 39 17.42 -0.78 5.30
CA SER A 39 18.71 -1.34 5.68
C SER A 39 18.60 -2.42 6.76
N VAL A 40 17.40 -2.65 7.30
CA VAL A 40 17.16 -3.56 8.42
C VAL A 40 15.86 -4.35 8.22
N THR A 41 15.98 -5.67 8.30
CA THR A 41 14.86 -6.61 8.28
C THR A 41 14.67 -7.25 9.65
N ASN A 42 13.45 -7.16 10.19
CA ASN A 42 13.08 -7.81 11.44
C ASN A 42 12.17 -9.01 11.16
N TYR A 43 12.48 -10.15 11.77
CA TYR A 43 11.68 -11.36 11.76
C TYR A 43 10.97 -11.43 13.10
N ILE A 44 9.64 -11.44 13.04
CA ILE A 44 8.75 -11.37 14.18
C ILE A 44 8.04 -12.71 14.30
N ASN A 45 8.02 -13.27 15.50
CA ASN A 45 7.35 -14.54 15.80
C ASN A 45 5.84 -14.38 16.03
N ASP A 46 5.17 -15.49 16.32
CA ASP A 46 3.74 -15.58 16.61
C ASP A 46 3.29 -14.77 17.84
N LYS A 47 4.20 -14.51 18.77
CA LYS A 47 3.97 -13.66 19.96
C LYS A 47 4.12 -12.16 19.66
N GLY A 48 4.53 -11.79 18.45
CA GLY A 48 4.80 -10.40 18.09
C GLY A 48 6.15 -9.87 18.56
N GLU A 49 7.07 -10.76 18.96
CA GLU A 49 8.41 -10.41 19.43
C GLU A 49 9.41 -10.52 18.27
N VAL A 50 10.42 -9.65 18.25
CA VAL A 50 11.52 -9.75 17.29
C VAL A 50 12.38 -10.96 17.66
N GLU A 51 12.34 -12.00 16.83
CA GLU A 51 13.16 -13.20 16.98
C GLU A 51 14.56 -12.98 16.38
N ARG A 52 14.63 -12.21 15.28
CA ARG A 52 15.88 -11.94 14.57
C ARG A 52 15.83 -10.59 13.88
N THR A 53 16.94 -9.86 13.93
CA THR A 53 17.18 -8.66 13.12
C THR A 53 18.37 -8.93 12.20
N LYS A 54 18.23 -8.59 10.92
CA LYS A 54 19.29 -8.70 9.92
C LYS A 54 19.55 -7.33 9.32
N ALA A 55 20.81 -6.90 9.34
CA ALA A 55 21.26 -5.74 8.59
C ALA A 55 21.47 -6.16 7.13
N GLU A 56 20.57 -5.74 6.25
CA GLU A 56 20.62 -6.04 4.83
C GLU A 56 19.83 -4.97 4.05
N GLN A 57 20.31 -4.63 2.87
CA GLN A 57 19.56 -3.75 2.00
C GLN A 57 18.39 -4.52 1.39
N THR A 58 17.17 -4.07 1.66
CA THR A 58 15.94 -4.61 1.09
C THR A 58 15.27 -3.54 0.24
N VAL A 59 14.97 -3.87 -1.01
CA VAL A 59 14.19 -3.04 -1.92
C VAL A 59 12.85 -3.71 -2.18
N ILE A 60 11.75 -3.00 -1.94
CA ILE A 60 10.40 -3.45 -2.28
C ILE A 60 9.82 -2.49 -3.31
N ILE A 61 9.33 -3.03 -4.42
CA ILE A 61 8.59 -2.29 -5.44
C ILE A 61 7.19 -2.88 -5.47
N LEU A 62 6.18 -2.05 -5.22
CA LEU A 62 4.79 -2.45 -5.19
C LEU A 62 3.99 -1.59 -6.18
N SER A 63 3.25 -2.25 -7.07
CA SER A 63 2.24 -1.65 -7.92
C SER A 63 0.88 -2.30 -7.67
N LYS A 64 -0.14 -1.90 -8.43
CA LYS A 64 -1.46 -2.55 -8.37
C LYS A 64 -1.47 -3.98 -8.92
N THR A 65 -0.47 -4.35 -9.71
CA THR A 65 -0.45 -5.61 -10.47
C THR A 65 0.74 -6.50 -10.14
N GLU A 66 1.82 -5.92 -9.62
CA GLU A 66 3.09 -6.61 -9.39
C GLU A 66 3.71 -6.19 -8.07
N LEU A 67 4.32 -7.16 -7.39
CA LEU A 67 5.13 -7.00 -6.21
C LEU A 67 6.51 -7.61 -6.47
N THR A 68 7.56 -6.83 -6.24
CA THR A 68 8.95 -7.29 -6.26
C THR A 68 9.61 -7.00 -4.92
N ILE A 69 10.27 -8.00 -4.35
CA ILE A 69 11.00 -7.89 -3.08
C ILE A 69 12.43 -8.39 -3.32
N THR A 70 13.41 -7.56 -2.99
CA THR A 70 14.84 -7.87 -3.18
C THR A 70 15.61 -7.66 -1.88
N PRO A 71 15.67 -8.66 -0.98
CA PRO A 71 16.60 -8.67 0.15
C PRO A 71 18.02 -9.06 -0.32
N GLY A 72 18.97 -8.14 -0.25
CA GLY A 72 20.33 -8.35 -0.75
C GLY A 72 20.34 -8.66 -2.24
N ASP A 73 20.91 -9.80 -2.63
CA ASP A 73 21.01 -10.26 -4.03
C ASP A 73 19.91 -11.25 -4.44
N HIS A 74 18.99 -11.60 -3.54
CA HIS A 74 17.89 -12.51 -3.83
C HIS A 74 16.64 -11.70 -4.23
N MET A 75 16.02 -12.03 -5.36
CA MET A 75 14.82 -11.35 -5.85
C MET A 75 13.65 -12.32 -5.91
N MET A 76 12.52 -11.90 -5.34
CA MET A 76 11.22 -12.56 -5.47
C MET A 76 10.26 -11.60 -6.16
N ASN A 77 9.44 -12.10 -7.09
CA ASN A 77 8.40 -11.33 -7.73
C ASN A 77 7.10 -12.12 -7.84
N GLY A 78 6.01 -11.40 -8.09
CA GLY A 78 4.71 -12.02 -8.20
C GLY A 78 3.58 -11.05 -8.49
N ASN A 79 2.43 -11.61 -8.82
CA ASN A 79 1.26 -10.85 -9.22
C ASN A 79 0.42 -10.45 -8.00
N VAL A 80 0.00 -9.18 -7.98
CA VAL A 80 -0.92 -8.65 -6.98
C VAL A 80 -2.35 -9.04 -7.37
N THR A 81 -3.07 -9.67 -6.44
CA THR A 81 -4.44 -10.14 -6.62
C THR A 81 -5.47 -9.19 -6.01
N GLU A 82 -5.09 -8.48 -4.94
CA GLU A 82 -5.91 -7.45 -4.31
C GLU A 82 -5.03 -6.25 -3.94
N TYR A 83 -5.54 -5.03 -4.14
CA TYR A 83 -4.84 -3.80 -3.80
C TYR A 83 -5.80 -2.77 -3.22
N THR A 84 -5.54 -2.37 -1.98
CA THR A 84 -6.29 -1.32 -1.28
C THR A 84 -5.31 -0.24 -0.82
N CYS A 85 -5.60 1.02 -1.14
CA CYS A 85 -4.75 2.16 -0.80
C CYS A 85 -5.58 3.26 -0.16
N ASN A 86 -5.38 3.47 1.14
CA ASN A 86 -6.13 4.39 1.98
C ASN A 86 -5.15 5.31 2.70
N TRP A 87 -4.64 6.30 1.99
CA TRP A 87 -3.78 7.33 2.58
C TRP A 87 -4.59 8.57 2.87
N THR A 88 -4.33 9.24 3.99
CA THR A 88 -4.90 10.55 4.31
C THR A 88 -3.90 11.66 4.01
N THR A 89 -2.60 11.37 4.10
CA THR A 89 -1.53 12.26 3.69
C THR A 89 -0.42 11.45 3.02
N PRO A 90 -0.04 11.80 1.78
CA PRO A 90 0.94 11.04 1.02
C PRO A 90 2.21 10.73 1.79
N PHE A 91 2.60 9.47 1.78
CA PHE A 91 3.82 8.95 2.41
C PHE A 91 4.01 9.28 3.90
N LYS A 92 2.96 9.78 4.58
CA LYS A 92 3.03 10.20 6.00
C LYS A 92 2.03 9.47 6.87
N ASP A 93 0.76 9.53 6.50
CA ASP A 93 -0.35 9.00 7.29
C ASP A 93 -1.30 8.25 6.37
N GLY A 94 -1.43 6.95 6.62
CA GLY A 94 -2.18 6.09 5.72
C GLY A 94 -1.70 4.66 5.67
N LYS A 95 -2.38 3.86 4.85
CA LYS A 95 -2.04 2.45 4.68
C LYS A 95 -2.34 1.96 3.28
N THR A 96 -1.44 1.14 2.75
CA THR A 96 -1.67 0.28 1.59
C THR A 96 -1.68 -1.18 2.06
N ILE A 97 -2.65 -1.96 1.60
CA ILE A 97 -2.70 -3.41 1.77
C ILE A 97 -2.71 -4.03 0.37
N ALA A 98 -1.79 -4.94 0.11
CA ALA A 98 -1.75 -5.70 -1.12
C ALA A 98 -1.68 -7.20 -0.81
N LYS A 99 -2.48 -8.01 -1.49
CA LYS A 99 -2.30 -9.47 -1.53
C LYS A 99 -1.63 -9.84 -2.84
N ALA A 100 -0.68 -10.75 -2.80
CA ALA A 100 0.04 -11.22 -3.97
C ALA A 100 0.36 -12.70 -3.89
N VAL A 101 0.67 -13.29 -5.03
CA VAL A 101 1.25 -14.64 -5.13
C VAL A 101 2.67 -14.47 -5.64
N LEU A 102 3.66 -14.72 -4.77
CA LEU A 102 5.07 -14.69 -5.11
C LEU A 102 5.53 -16.10 -5.50
N THR A 103 6.40 -16.19 -6.51
CA THR A 103 7.03 -17.47 -6.87
C THR A 103 8.44 -17.53 -6.29
N ASP A 104 8.70 -18.52 -5.42
CA ASP A 104 10.02 -18.84 -4.90
C ASP A 104 10.41 -20.25 -5.37
N GLY A 105 11.19 -20.30 -6.46
CA GLY A 105 11.54 -21.54 -7.14
C GLY A 105 10.30 -22.24 -7.73
N ASN A 106 9.90 -23.37 -7.13
CA ASN A 106 8.73 -24.16 -7.55
C ASN A 106 7.52 -23.98 -6.61
N ASN A 107 7.63 -23.12 -5.60
CA ASN A 107 6.57 -22.89 -4.63
C ASN A 107 5.92 -21.52 -4.86
N ASP A 108 4.60 -21.50 -4.81
CA ASP A 108 3.83 -20.27 -4.75
C ASP A 108 3.61 -19.91 -3.27
N LEU A 109 3.85 -18.64 -2.93
CA LEU A 109 3.65 -18.08 -1.61
C LEU A 109 2.54 -17.03 -1.67
N HIS A 110 1.48 -17.25 -0.90
CA HIS A 110 0.36 -16.30 -0.79
C HIS A 110 0.69 -15.30 0.30
N VAL A 111 0.93 -14.05 -0.11
CA VAL A 111 1.47 -13.02 0.78
C VAL A 111 0.51 -11.86 0.93
N THR A 112 0.44 -11.33 2.14
CA THR A 112 -0.18 -10.04 2.43
C THR A 112 0.90 -9.04 2.83
N ILE A 113 0.99 -7.95 2.07
CA ILE A 113 1.82 -6.79 2.37
C ILE A 113 0.95 -5.71 2.97
N THR A 114 1.40 -5.15 4.08
CA THR A 114 0.85 -3.94 4.69
C THR A 114 1.94 -2.88 4.73
N ILE A 115 1.77 -1.78 4.00
CA ILE A 115 2.60 -0.58 4.13
C ILE A 115 1.79 0.44 4.93
N GLU A 116 2.29 0.84 6.09
CA GLU A 116 1.61 1.79 6.98
C GLU A 116 2.52 2.98 7.27
N GLY A 117 2.00 4.18 7.05
CA GLY A 117 2.60 5.44 7.47
C GLY A 117 1.89 5.97 8.71
N LYS A 118 2.67 6.30 9.73
CA LYS A 118 2.17 7.01 10.92
C LYS A 118 3.16 8.09 11.32
N ALA A 119 2.71 9.34 11.30
CA ALA A 119 3.54 10.51 11.61
C ALA A 119 4.84 10.57 10.78
N GLY A 120 4.78 10.18 9.50
CA GLY A 120 5.94 10.20 8.61
C GLY A 120 6.86 8.99 8.72
N LYS A 121 6.65 8.09 9.69
CA LYS A 121 7.37 6.80 9.75
C LYS A 121 6.60 5.76 8.95
N VAL A 122 7.23 5.24 7.89
CA VAL A 122 6.65 4.20 7.04
C VAL A 122 7.22 2.84 7.41
N THR A 123 6.34 1.88 7.65
CA THR A 123 6.68 0.50 8.01
C THR A 123 5.99 -0.43 7.03
N LEU A 124 6.71 -1.44 6.54
CA LEU A 124 6.13 -2.53 5.75
C LEU A 124 6.15 -3.80 6.59
N THR A 125 5.00 -4.48 6.62
CA THR A 125 4.84 -5.82 7.19
C THR A 125 4.46 -6.80 6.10
N PHE A 126 5.18 -7.90 6.03
CA PHE A 126 4.97 -9.03 5.13
C PHE A 126 4.51 -10.23 5.96
N VAL A 127 3.46 -10.91 5.50
CA VAL A 127 2.94 -12.15 6.09
C VAL A 127 2.68 -13.12 4.96
N ALA A 128 3.22 -14.34 5.05
CA ALA A 128 2.87 -15.44 4.15
C ALA A 128 1.84 -16.34 4.84
N GLU A 129 0.82 -16.77 4.11
CA GLU A 129 -0.21 -17.68 4.64
C GLU A 129 0.37 -19.04 5.02
N GLU A 130 1.38 -19.48 4.26
CA GLU A 130 2.09 -20.74 4.45
C GLU A 130 3.01 -20.72 5.69
N GLU A 131 3.39 -19.54 6.20
CA GLU A 131 4.19 -19.37 7.41
C GLU A 131 3.38 -18.74 8.55
N ALA A 132 2.33 -19.44 8.96
CA ALA A 132 1.41 -19.00 10.00
C ALA A 132 2.15 -18.53 11.28
N GLY A 133 1.76 -17.34 11.76
CA GLY A 133 2.30 -16.72 12.97
C GLY A 133 3.57 -15.90 12.75
N LYS A 134 4.33 -16.10 11.67
CA LYS A 134 5.54 -15.32 11.41
C LYS A 134 5.23 -14.07 10.59
N LYS A 135 6.01 -13.03 10.84
CA LYS A 135 5.93 -11.76 10.09
C LYS A 135 7.33 -11.25 9.80
N ILE A 136 7.51 -10.63 8.65
CA ILE A 136 8.72 -9.86 8.34
C ILE A 136 8.33 -8.39 8.36
N GLN A 137 9.12 -7.57 9.04
CA GLN A 137 8.89 -6.13 9.14
C GLN A 137 10.15 -5.35 8.79
N VAL A 138 9.98 -4.35 7.94
CA VAL A 138 11.01 -3.37 7.60
C VAL A 138 10.50 -1.96 7.89
N VAL A 139 11.38 -1.09 8.39
CA VAL A 139 11.12 0.34 8.48
C VAL A 139 11.79 1.00 7.27
N ALA A 140 11.06 1.86 6.56
CA ALA A 140 11.59 2.51 5.38
C ALA A 140 12.68 3.52 5.76
N ASP A 141 13.86 3.37 5.16
CA ASP A 141 14.86 4.43 5.08
C ASP A 141 14.46 5.47 4.01
N LYS A 142 13.77 4.99 2.96
CA LYS A 142 13.21 5.81 1.89
C LYS A 142 11.91 5.19 1.37
N PHE A 143 10.93 6.03 1.05
CA PHE A 143 9.69 5.64 0.42
C PHE A 143 9.27 6.71 -0.61
N GLU A 144 9.09 6.30 -1.87
CA GLU A 144 8.79 7.19 -3.00
C GLU A 144 7.88 6.56 -4.05
#